data_AF-A0A7M1B135-F1
#
_entry.id   AF-A0A7M1B135-F1
#
_cell.length_a   1.000
_cell.length_b   1.000
_cell.length_c   1.000
_cell.angle_alpha   90.00
_cell.angle_beta   90.00
_cell.angle_gamma   90.00
#
_symmetry.space_group_name_H-M   'P 1'
#
loop_
_entity.id
_entity.type
_entity.pdbx_description
1 polymer ?
#
loop_
_entity_poly.entity_id
_entity_poly.type
_entity_poly.pdbx_seq_one_letter_code
_entity_poly.pdbx_strand_id
1 'polypeptide(L)'
;MHTYQIAESVLDGYKNEKLTDERVDFLTAQAHEQLAEIAKNKALFEDFSGRVNAPKKVDKIILWILFMSNESICDDYISACNKNYREIIPISDLADLLLYVIHLKKVQNMELDGFDHLVECEEAGIEEVDQYAFTNALLYIQKLKEKEVEMQF
;
A
#
# COMPACT_ATOMS: atom_id res chain seq x y z
N MET A 1 9.99 0.66 11.04
CA MET A 1 8.93 0.65 12.07
C MET A 1 7.86 -0.35 11.63
N HIS A 2 7.57 -1.39 12.42
CA HIS A 2 6.68 -2.46 11.96
C HIS A 2 5.23 -1.99 11.98
N THR A 3 4.65 -1.76 10.81
CA THR A 3 3.22 -1.42 10.61
C THR A 3 2.27 -2.43 11.27
N TYR A 4 2.74 -3.66 11.49
CA TYR A 4 2.05 -4.69 12.27
C TYR A 4 1.85 -4.34 13.77
N GLN A 5 2.57 -3.34 14.30
CA GLN A 5 2.43 -2.88 15.68
C GLN A 5 1.24 -1.93 15.91
N ILE A 6 0.55 -1.48 14.85
CA ILE A 6 -0.65 -0.64 14.98
C ILE A 6 -1.76 -1.42 15.69
N ALA A 7 -2.36 -0.87 16.73
CA ALA A 7 -3.43 -1.52 17.49
C ALA A 7 -4.68 -1.76 16.63
N GLU A 8 -5.38 -2.88 16.85
CA GLU A 8 -6.58 -3.26 16.07
C GLU A 8 -7.68 -2.19 16.13
N SER A 9 -7.96 -1.64 17.31
CA SER A 9 -8.96 -0.59 17.48
C SER A 9 -8.67 0.68 16.66
N VAL A 10 -7.40 0.98 16.41
CA VAL A 10 -6.97 2.12 15.60
C VAL A 10 -7.18 1.83 14.10
N LEU A 11 -6.91 0.59 13.67
CA LEU A 11 -7.17 0.15 12.30
C LEU A 11 -8.66 0.16 12.00
N ASP A 12 -9.49 -0.33 12.93
CA ASP A 12 -10.95 -0.27 12.82
C ASP A 12 -11.48 1.16 12.77
N GLY A 13 -10.99 2.04 13.65
CA GLY A 13 -11.35 3.46 13.63
C GLY A 13 -11.00 4.11 12.28
N TYR A 14 -9.79 3.91 11.77
CA TYR A 14 -9.37 4.43 10.47
C TYR A 14 -10.25 3.89 9.33
N LYS A 15 -10.49 2.57 9.32
CA LYS A 15 -11.32 1.92 8.29
C LYS A 15 -12.76 2.44 8.30
N ASN A 16 -13.33 2.71 9.47
CA ASN A 16 -14.73 3.13 9.59
C ASN A 16 -14.92 4.65 9.41
N GLU A 17 -13.94 5.47 9.76
CA GLU A 17 -14.08 6.93 9.81
C GLU A 17 -13.43 7.66 8.63
N LYS A 18 -12.45 7.04 7.97
CA LYS A 18 -11.58 7.72 6.99
C LYS A 18 -11.48 6.97 5.68
N LEU A 19 -11.32 5.66 5.72
CA LEU A 19 -11.16 4.82 4.53
C LEU A 19 -12.49 4.17 4.15
N THR A 20 -13.37 4.95 3.53
CA THR A 20 -14.69 4.47 3.09
C THR A 20 -14.57 3.27 2.15
N ASP A 21 -15.60 2.42 2.13
CA ASP A 21 -15.63 1.26 1.23
C ASP A 21 -15.53 1.69 -0.24
N GLU A 22 -16.18 2.79 -0.61
CA GLU A 22 -16.06 3.40 -1.95
C GLU A 22 -14.61 3.73 -2.33
N ARG A 23 -13.82 4.23 -1.36
CA ARG A 23 -12.41 4.56 -1.56
C ARG A 23 -11.57 3.30 -1.72
N VAL A 24 -11.82 2.27 -0.91
CA VAL A 24 -11.17 0.96 -1.02
C VAL A 24 -11.47 0.32 -2.37
N ASP A 25 -12.72 0.33 -2.79
CA ASP A 25 -13.16 -0.24 -4.07
C ASP A 25 -12.51 0.48 -5.24
N PHE A 26 -12.46 1.82 -5.20
CA PHE A 26 -11.77 2.62 -6.22
C PHE A 26 -10.28 2.25 -6.31
N LEU A 27 -9.58 2.23 -5.18
CA LEU A 27 -8.14 1.93 -5.15
C LEU A 27 -7.85 0.49 -5.57
N THR A 28 -8.68 -0.46 -5.16
CA THR A 28 -8.57 -1.87 -5.53
C THR A 28 -8.82 -2.07 -7.04
N ALA A 29 -9.83 -1.39 -7.59
CA ALA A 29 -10.11 -1.42 -9.02
C ALA A 29 -8.94 -0.84 -9.83
N GLN A 30 -8.38 0.30 -9.40
CA GLN A 30 -7.19 0.90 -10.00
C GLN A 30 -6.01 -0.06 -9.96
N ALA A 31 -5.72 -0.68 -8.81
CA ALA A 31 -4.63 -1.62 -8.64
C ALA A 31 -4.77 -2.82 -9.60
N HIS A 32 -5.98 -3.38 -9.71
CA HIS A 32 -6.28 -4.48 -10.62
C HIS A 32 -6.15 -4.09 -12.09
N GLU A 33 -6.63 -2.91 -12.49
CA GLU A 33 -6.51 -2.43 -13.86
C GLU A 33 -5.03 -2.26 -14.26
N GLN A 34 -4.24 -1.61 -13.40
CA GLN A 34 -2.82 -1.37 -13.68
C GLN A 34 -2.03 -2.68 -13.76
N LEU A 35 -2.25 -3.61 -12.84
CA LEU A 35 -1.63 -4.94 -12.93
C LEU A 35 -2.05 -5.72 -14.17
N ALA A 36 -3.32 -5.63 -14.57
CA ALA A 36 -3.80 -6.27 -15.79
C ALA A 36 -3.13 -5.66 -17.04
N GLU A 37 -2.88 -4.36 -17.05
CA GLU A 37 -2.16 -3.68 -18.13
C GLU A 37 -0.69 -4.12 -18.19
N ILE A 38 0.02 -4.13 -17.04
CA ILE A 38 1.41 -4.61 -16.94
C ILE A 38 1.49 -6.06 -17.44
N ALA A 39 0.54 -6.91 -17.05
CA ALA A 39 0.50 -8.31 -17.43
C ALA A 39 0.31 -8.57 -18.94
N LYS A 40 -0.16 -7.57 -19.72
CA LYS A 40 -0.20 -7.68 -21.20
C LYS A 40 1.20 -7.73 -21.80
N ASN A 41 2.19 -7.16 -21.12
CA ASN A 41 3.59 -7.24 -21.50
C ASN A 41 4.34 -8.16 -20.53
N LYS A 42 4.46 -9.43 -20.91
CA LYS A 42 5.09 -10.45 -20.08
C LYS A 42 6.52 -10.08 -19.66
N ALA A 43 7.32 -9.50 -20.55
CA ALA A 43 8.69 -9.12 -20.24
C ALA A 43 8.75 -8.01 -19.18
N LEU A 44 7.84 -7.03 -19.29
CA LEU A 44 7.70 -5.95 -18.30
C LEU A 44 7.27 -6.50 -16.94
N PHE A 45 6.28 -7.39 -16.92
CA PHE A 45 5.80 -8.01 -15.68
C PHE A 45 6.88 -8.85 -14.99
N GLU A 46 7.64 -9.64 -15.74
CA GLU A 46 8.74 -10.46 -15.22
C GLU A 46 9.88 -9.59 -14.67
N ASP A 47 10.23 -8.50 -15.36
CA ASP A 47 11.22 -7.54 -14.91
C ASP A 47 10.79 -6.84 -13.60
N PHE A 48 9.58 -6.29 -13.54
CA PHE A 48 9.06 -5.65 -12.32
C PHE A 48 8.98 -6.62 -11.14
N SER A 49 8.49 -7.84 -11.38
CA SER A 49 8.45 -8.90 -10.37
C SER A 49 9.84 -9.26 -9.85
N GLY A 50 10.84 -9.29 -10.75
CA GLY A 50 12.24 -9.51 -10.37
C GLY A 50 12.81 -8.37 -9.52
N ARG A 51 12.55 -7.12 -9.90
CA ARG A 51 13.06 -5.93 -9.18
C ARG A 51 12.55 -5.84 -7.74
N VAL A 52 11.31 -6.26 -7.48
CA VAL A 52 10.72 -6.27 -6.13
C VAL A 52 10.87 -7.61 -5.41
N ASN A 53 11.58 -8.57 -6.03
CA ASN A 53 11.71 -9.95 -5.56
C ASN A 53 10.35 -10.58 -5.19
N ALA A 54 9.32 -10.35 -6.01
CA ALA A 54 7.95 -10.77 -5.71
C ALA A 54 7.86 -12.29 -5.47
N PRO A 55 7.15 -12.74 -4.44
CA PRO A 55 6.95 -14.17 -4.22
C PRO A 55 6.08 -14.77 -5.34
N LYS A 56 6.29 -16.07 -5.61
CA LYS A 56 5.56 -16.80 -6.68
C LYS A 56 4.03 -16.78 -6.51
N LYS A 57 3.58 -16.72 -5.25
CA LYS A 57 2.18 -16.59 -4.87
C LYS A 57 2.06 -15.31 -4.06
N VAL A 58 1.27 -14.36 -4.57
CA VAL A 58 1.12 -13.03 -3.99
C VAL A 58 -0.26 -12.49 -4.35
N ASP A 59 -0.93 -11.87 -3.39
CA ASP A 59 -2.20 -11.19 -3.64
C ASP A 59 -2.00 -9.95 -4.51
N LYS A 60 -2.97 -9.66 -5.38
CA LYS A 60 -2.86 -8.55 -6.35
C LYS A 60 -2.63 -7.20 -5.68
N ILE A 61 -3.34 -6.90 -4.60
CA ILE A 61 -3.18 -5.63 -3.89
C ILE A 61 -1.75 -5.52 -3.31
N ILE A 62 -1.23 -6.62 -2.76
CA ILE A 62 0.14 -6.67 -2.22
C ILE A 62 1.17 -6.50 -3.33
N LEU A 63 1.02 -7.23 -4.44
CA LEU A 63 1.90 -7.09 -5.61
C LEU A 63 1.88 -5.68 -6.18
N TRP A 64 0.71 -5.06 -6.23
CA TRP A 64 0.58 -3.68 -6.67
C TRP A 64 1.29 -2.72 -5.72
N ILE A 65 1.12 -2.86 -4.40
CA ILE A 65 1.85 -2.04 -3.42
C ILE A 65 3.37 -2.18 -3.63
N LEU A 66 3.87 -3.41 -3.81
CA LEU A 66 5.31 -3.65 -4.06
C LEU A 66 5.82 -2.98 -5.34
N PHE A 67 5.06 -3.03 -6.44
CA PHE A 67 5.43 -2.36 -7.68
C PHE A 67 5.43 -0.85 -7.54
N MET A 68 4.41 -0.32 -6.89
CA MET A 68 4.14 1.10 -6.87
C MET A 68 4.88 1.85 -5.75
N SER A 69 5.42 1.13 -4.77
CA SER A 69 6.41 1.66 -3.84
C SER A 69 7.82 1.76 -4.45
N ASN A 70 8.00 1.36 -5.71
CA ASN A 70 9.27 1.49 -6.43
C ASN A 70 9.15 2.56 -7.52
N GLU A 71 9.82 3.70 -7.34
CA GLU A 71 9.72 4.84 -8.26
C GLU A 71 10.19 4.47 -9.68
N SER A 72 11.26 3.69 -9.82
CA SER A 72 11.76 3.25 -11.13
C SER A 72 10.75 2.38 -11.90
N ILE A 73 9.95 1.59 -11.18
CA ILE A 73 8.87 0.79 -11.78
C ILE A 73 7.72 1.69 -12.22
N CYS A 74 7.38 2.71 -11.42
CA CYS A 74 6.37 3.69 -11.80
C CYS A 74 6.74 4.37 -13.13
N ASP A 75 7.96 4.89 -13.24
CA ASP A 75 8.46 5.59 -14.44
C ASP A 75 8.43 4.68 -15.69
N ASP A 76 8.92 3.44 -15.55
CA ASP A 76 8.94 2.45 -16.62
C ASP A 76 7.51 2.05 -17.04
N TYR A 77 6.59 1.93 -16.07
CA TYR A 77 5.18 1.63 -16.32
C TYR A 77 4.50 2.73 -17.15
N ILE A 78 4.67 4.00 -16.76
CA ILE A 78 4.09 5.14 -17.45
C ILE A 78 4.60 5.20 -18.89
N SER A 79 5.91 5.03 -19.06
CA SER A 79 6.57 5.01 -20.37
C SER A 79 6.08 3.85 -21.25
N ALA A 80 5.88 2.66 -20.67
CA ALA A 80 5.49 1.46 -21.41
C ALA A 80 4.00 1.40 -21.77
N CYS A 81 3.12 1.92 -20.92
CA CYS A 81 1.67 1.76 -21.06
C CYS A 81 0.97 2.95 -21.75
N ASN A 82 1.68 4.05 -22.03
CA ASN A 82 1.20 5.22 -22.80
C ASN A 82 -0.24 5.66 -22.43
N LYS A 83 -0.55 5.65 -21.13
CA LYS A 83 -1.84 6.05 -20.58
C LYS A 83 -1.66 7.34 -19.78
N ASN A 84 -2.70 8.17 -19.75
CA ASN A 84 -2.75 9.40 -18.95
C ASN A 84 -2.93 9.11 -17.44
N TYR A 85 -2.18 8.16 -16.88
CA TYR A 85 -2.07 8.05 -15.43
C TYR A 85 -1.19 9.19 -14.90
N ARG A 86 -1.33 9.52 -13.62
CA ARG A 86 -0.41 10.46 -13.00
C ARG A 86 1.00 9.88 -13.05
N GLU A 87 1.99 10.74 -13.27
CA GLU A 87 3.40 10.35 -13.32
C GLU A 87 3.92 9.79 -11.98
N ILE A 88 3.12 9.91 -10.92
CA ILE A 88 3.36 9.36 -9.59
C ILE A 88 2.03 8.84 -9.03
N ILE A 89 2.07 7.72 -8.32
CA ILE A 89 0.94 7.31 -7.49
C ILE A 89 0.91 8.22 -6.27
N PRO A 90 -0.25 8.81 -5.92
CA PRO A 90 -0.33 9.61 -4.71
C PRO A 90 0.05 8.76 -3.51
N ILE A 91 1.01 9.24 -2.74
CA ILE A 91 1.46 8.63 -1.48
C ILE A 91 0.28 8.22 -0.56
N SER A 92 -0.77 9.03 -0.54
CA SER A 92 -2.01 8.74 0.20
C SER A 92 -2.70 7.46 -0.25
N ASP A 93 -2.65 7.13 -1.54
CA ASP A 93 -3.32 5.96 -2.12
C ASP A 93 -2.58 4.68 -1.72
N LEU A 94 -1.25 4.72 -1.71
CA LEU A 94 -0.40 3.64 -1.19
C LEU A 94 -0.62 3.43 0.32
N ALA A 95 -0.66 4.52 1.09
CA ALA A 95 -0.89 4.45 2.53
C ALA A 95 -2.29 3.88 2.86
N ASP A 96 -3.32 4.30 2.14
CA ASP A 96 -4.70 3.79 2.28
C ASP A 96 -4.77 2.28 2.03
N LEU A 97 -4.21 1.80 0.91
CA LEU A 97 -4.23 0.38 0.57
C LEU A 97 -3.38 -0.47 1.52
N LEU A 98 -2.27 0.07 2.00
CA LEU A 98 -1.45 -0.65 2.98
C LEU A 98 -2.17 -0.80 4.32
N LEU A 99 -2.79 0.27 4.82
CA LEU A 99 -3.59 0.22 6.06
C LEU A 99 -4.77 -0.73 5.90
N TYR A 100 -5.39 -0.77 4.72
CA TYR A 100 -6.42 -1.73 4.39
C TYR A 100 -5.90 -3.18 4.44
N VAL A 101 -4.75 -3.46 3.81
CA VAL A 101 -4.13 -4.80 3.82
C VAL A 101 -3.78 -5.26 5.24
N ILE A 102 -3.29 -4.35 6.09
CA ILE A 102 -3.02 -4.65 7.51
C ILE A 102 -4.32 -4.91 8.28
N HIS A 103 -5.39 -4.13 8.02
CA HIS A 103 -6.71 -4.35 8.61
C HIS A 103 -7.26 -5.73 8.24
N LEU A 104 -7.23 -6.11 6.95
CA LEU A 104 -7.64 -7.44 6.48
C LEU A 104 -6.88 -8.56 7.21
N LYS A 105 -5.56 -8.42 7.32
CA LYS A 105 -4.72 -9.45 7.97
C LYS A 105 -4.94 -9.51 9.47
N LYS A 106 -4.96 -8.35 10.14
CA LYS A 106 -4.86 -8.27 11.61
C LYS A 106 -6.22 -8.27 12.29
N VAL A 107 -7.20 -7.58 11.74
CA VAL A 107 -8.55 -7.49 12.32
C VAL A 107 -9.45 -8.58 11.77
N GLN A 108 -9.47 -8.75 10.44
CA GLN A 108 -10.35 -9.73 9.81
C GLN A 108 -9.74 -11.14 9.73
N ASN A 109 -8.47 -11.29 10.13
CA ASN A 109 -7.72 -12.56 10.12
C ASN A 109 -7.76 -13.26 8.74
N MET A 110 -7.71 -12.49 7.66
CA MET A 110 -7.65 -13.03 6.31
C MET A 110 -6.26 -13.57 5.99
N GLU A 111 -6.19 -14.71 5.31
CA GLU A 111 -4.95 -15.18 4.70
C GLU A 111 -4.64 -14.31 3.48
N LEU A 112 -3.42 -13.77 3.44
CA LEU A 112 -2.93 -12.90 2.37
C LEU A 112 -1.56 -13.40 1.95
N ASP A 113 -1.45 -13.88 0.71
CA ASP A 113 -0.22 -14.38 0.12
C ASP A 113 0.75 -13.22 -0.13
N GLY A 114 1.99 -13.37 0.33
CA GLY A 114 3.02 -12.33 0.20
C GLY A 114 2.93 -11.20 1.23
N PHE A 115 2.02 -11.28 2.21
CA PHE A 115 1.93 -10.29 3.29
C PHE A 115 3.22 -10.21 4.11
N ASP A 116 3.82 -11.36 4.43
CA ASP A 116 5.07 -11.41 5.20
C ASP A 116 6.19 -10.68 4.44
N HIS A 117 6.29 -10.88 3.12
CA HIS A 117 7.24 -10.16 2.26
C HIS A 117 7.03 -8.64 2.27
N LEU A 118 5.76 -8.19 2.35
CA LEU A 118 5.42 -6.77 2.42
C LEU A 118 5.88 -6.13 3.75
N VAL A 119 5.82 -6.86 4.87
CA VAL A 119 6.14 -6.33 6.21
C VAL A 119 7.56 -6.62 6.68
N GLU A 120 8.20 -7.65 6.12
CA GLU A 120 9.58 -8.09 6.38
C GLU A 120 10.61 -7.44 5.43
N CYS A 121 10.20 -6.45 4.63
CA CYS A 121 11.10 -5.72 3.75
C CYS A 121 12.17 -4.97 4.58
N GLU A 122 13.28 -5.67 4.86
CA GLU A 122 14.44 -5.18 5.62
C GLU A 122 15.26 -4.21 4.74
N GLU A 123 15.16 -2.91 5.05
CA GLU A 123 16.21 -1.90 4.89
C GLU A 123 16.86 -1.61 3.52
N ALA A 124 16.40 -2.13 2.38
CA ALA A 124 16.98 -1.79 1.08
C ALA A 124 16.04 -0.95 0.21
N GLY A 125 16.02 0.37 0.42
CA GLY A 125 15.51 1.32 -0.58
C GLY A 125 14.15 1.97 -0.32
N ILE A 126 13.80 2.24 0.94
CA ILE A 126 12.80 3.27 1.22
C ILE A 126 13.49 4.63 1.02
N GLU A 127 13.51 5.13 -0.22
CA GLU A 127 13.93 6.51 -0.48
C GLU A 127 13.06 7.47 0.34
N GLU A 128 13.64 8.60 0.75
CA GLU A 128 13.15 9.54 1.79
C GLU A 128 11.66 9.92 1.66
N VAL A 129 11.07 9.79 0.48
CA VAL A 129 9.67 10.10 0.14
C VAL A 129 8.66 9.18 0.85
N ASP A 130 8.94 7.88 0.95
CA ASP A 130 8.04 6.91 1.63
C ASP A 130 8.11 7.06 3.16
N GLN A 131 9.24 7.54 3.69
CA GLN A 131 9.38 7.81 5.11
C GLN A 131 8.39 8.90 5.57
N TYR A 132 8.12 9.91 4.74
CA TYR A 132 7.10 10.94 5.01
C TYR A 132 5.67 10.44 4.85
N ALA A 133 5.39 9.52 3.93
CA ALA A 133 4.08 8.88 3.76
C ALA A 133 3.61 8.18 5.03
N PHE A 134 4.46 7.27 5.49
CA PHE A 134 4.28 6.52 6.72
C PHE A 134 4.26 7.46 7.91
N THR A 135 5.23 8.37 8.00
CA THR A 135 5.32 9.35 9.10
C THR A 135 4.07 10.24 9.15
N ASN A 136 3.47 10.63 8.02
CA ASN A 136 2.26 11.45 7.99
C ASN A 136 1.01 10.65 8.37
N ALA A 137 0.86 9.41 7.88
CA ALA A 137 -0.23 8.52 8.30
C ALA A 137 -0.13 8.19 9.81
N LEU A 138 1.09 7.99 10.31
CA LEU A 138 1.36 7.68 11.71
C LEU A 138 1.25 8.91 12.62
N LEU A 139 1.73 10.09 12.20
CA LEU A 139 1.53 11.37 12.89
C LEU A 139 0.03 11.72 12.97
N TYR A 140 -0.73 11.43 11.93
CA TYR A 140 -2.18 11.60 11.92
C TYR A 140 -2.87 10.67 12.94
N ILE A 141 -2.52 9.38 12.94
CA ILE A 141 -2.98 8.39 13.93
C ILE A 141 -2.61 8.81 15.36
N GLN A 142 -1.41 9.36 15.56
CA GLN A 142 -0.94 9.81 16.87
C GLN A 142 -1.68 11.06 17.36
N LYS A 143 -1.97 12.04 16.48
CA LYS A 143 -2.81 13.20 16.80
C LYS A 143 -4.26 12.84 17.13
N LEU A 144 -4.81 11.76 16.54
CA LEU A 144 -6.15 11.29 16.88
C LEU A 144 -6.21 10.73 18.32
N LYS A 145 -5.19 10.00 18.75
CA LYS A 145 -5.08 9.50 20.13
C LYS A 145 -4.96 10.63 21.16
N GLU A 146 -4.26 11.70 20.82
CA GLU A 146 -4.14 12.89 21.70
C GLU A 146 -5.47 13.63 21.85
N LYS A 147 -6.28 13.71 20.77
CA LYS A 147 -7.63 14.30 20.81
C LYS A 147 -8.63 13.51 21.65
N GLU A 148 -8.56 12.18 21.63
CA GLU A 148 -9.43 11.34 22.48
C GLU A 148 -9.09 11.53 23.97
N VAL A 149 -7.82 11.74 24.30
CA VAL A 149 -7.37 11.99 25.68
C VAL A 149 -7.80 13.38 26.16
N GLU A 150 -7.75 14.42 25.31
CA GLU A 150 -8.22 15.78 25.67
C GLU A 150 -9.74 15.86 25.89
N MET A 151 -10.55 15.03 25.21
CA MET A 151 -12.00 15.00 25.41
C MET A 151 -12.46 14.18 26.63
N GLN A 152 -11.54 13.50 27.31
CA GLN A 152 -11.82 12.70 28.51
C GLN A 152 -11.47 13.42 29.83
N PHE A 153 -11.07 14.69 29.78
CA PHE A 153 -10.82 15.55 30.95
C PHE A 153 -11.84 16.68 31.10
#